data_AF-A0A380N0M8-F1
#
_entry.id   AF-A0A380N0M8-F1
#
_cell.length_a   1.000
_cell.length_b   1.000
_cell.length_c   1.000
_cell.angle_alpha   90.00
_cell.angle_beta   90.00
_cell.angle_gamma   90.00
#
_symmetry.space_group_name_H-M   'P 1'
#
loop_
_entity.id
_entity.type
_entity.pdbx_description
1 polymer ?
#
loop_
_entity_poly.entity_id
_entity_poly.type
_entity_poly.pdbx_seq_one_letter_code
_entity_poly.pdbx_strand_id
1 'polypeptide(L)'
;MSASGMLFICHLILALFISMRVIYSRRSTDAALGWLVFLFAVPYLSTLLYLLIGEPKLGNRRMKRMAEINAFYDEFTQHIKMPVKSDSDVKNIPERFQQISLLVTHRSGLDLAAGNSVKLLSDSDAILSQLAEDIAKAKKTVLLMFYILEGKGRVEQVLEA
;
A
#
# COMPACT_ATOMS: atom_id res chain seq x y z
N MET A 1 -14.73 -19.33 45.03
CA MET A 1 -14.47 -18.00 44.45
C MET A 1 -15.80 -17.27 44.36
N SER A 2 -15.94 -16.06 44.89
CA SER A 2 -17.21 -15.31 44.80
C SER A 2 -17.54 -15.00 43.34
N ALA A 3 -18.82 -15.05 42.95
CA ALA A 3 -19.29 -14.77 41.59
C ALA A 3 -18.78 -13.41 41.07
N SER A 4 -18.65 -12.43 41.97
CA SER A 4 -18.10 -11.11 41.70
C SER A 4 -16.62 -11.16 41.28
N GLY A 5 -15.83 -12.03 41.92
CA GLY A 5 -14.41 -12.21 41.60
C GLY A 5 -14.21 -12.88 40.23
N MET A 6 -15.11 -13.79 39.86
CA MET A 6 -15.08 -14.44 38.55
C MET A 6 -15.42 -13.47 37.41
N LEU A 7 -16.40 -12.59 37.62
CA LEU A 7 -16.75 -11.52 36.67
C LEU A 7 -15.64 -10.50 36.48
N PHE A 8 -14.91 -10.17 37.56
CA PHE A 8 -13.78 -9.25 37.51
C PHE A 8 -12.61 -9.83 36.69
N ILE A 9 -12.27 -11.10 36.93
CA ILE A 9 -11.21 -11.79 36.17
C ILE A 9 -11.57 -11.90 34.68
N CYS A 10 -12.81 -12.27 34.36
CA CYS A 10 -13.29 -12.32 32.99
C CYS A 10 -13.19 -10.95 32.29
N HIS A 11 -13.54 -9.86 32.99
CA HIS A 11 -13.41 -8.52 32.44
C HIS A 11 -11.96 -8.13 32.17
N LEU A 12 -11.03 -8.43 33.09
CA LEU A 12 -9.61 -8.15 32.90
C LEU A 12 -9.03 -8.89 31.69
N ILE A 13 -9.37 -10.17 31.52
CA ILE A 13 -8.92 -10.95 30.35
C ILE A 13 -9.46 -10.33 29.06
N LEU A 14 -10.75 -9.97 29.04
CA LEU A 14 -11.39 -9.36 27.87
C LEU A 14 -10.79 -7.98 27.54
N ALA A 15 -10.53 -7.16 28.56
CA ALA A 15 -9.91 -5.86 28.40
C ALA A 15 -8.47 -5.97 27.86
N LEU A 16 -7.69 -6.93 28.37
CA LEU A 16 -6.33 -7.19 27.87
C LEU A 16 -6.34 -7.63 26.40
N PHE A 17 -7.25 -8.55 26.05
CA PHE A 17 -7.41 -9.02 24.67
C PHE A 17 -7.83 -7.89 23.72
N ILE A 18 -8.79 -7.06 24.12
CA ILE A 18 -9.23 -5.90 23.35
C ILE A 18 -8.09 -4.88 23.21
N SER A 19 -7.31 -4.64 24.26
CA SER A 19 -6.16 -3.73 24.21
C SER A 19 -5.11 -4.18 23.20
N MET A 20 -4.72 -5.47 23.23
CA MET A 20 -3.84 -6.03 22.20
C MET A 20 -4.46 -5.85 20.81
N ARG A 21 -5.75 -6.16 20.65
CA ARG A 21 -6.44 -6.01 19.37
C ARG A 21 -6.44 -4.57 18.86
N VAL A 22 -6.64 -3.59 19.73
CA VAL A 22 -6.59 -2.15 19.38
C VAL A 22 -5.21 -1.77 18.87
N ILE A 23 -4.14 -2.26 19.52
CA ILE A 23 -2.74 -1.99 19.14
C ILE A 23 -2.38 -2.66 17.81
N TYR A 24 -2.77 -3.92 17.62
CA TYR A 24 -2.48 -4.66 16.38
C TYR A 24 -3.39 -4.26 15.22
N SER A 25 -4.52 -3.63 15.50
CA SER A 25 -5.33 -3.03 14.46
C SER A 25 -4.58 -1.85 13.86
N ARG A 26 -4.40 -1.85 12.52
CA ARG A 26 -3.75 -0.77 11.76
C ARG A 26 -4.57 0.54 11.77
N ARG A 27 -4.88 1.07 12.96
CA ARG A 27 -5.58 2.34 13.19
C ARG A 27 -4.58 3.50 13.15
N SER A 28 -5.09 4.70 12.92
CA SER A 28 -4.34 5.90 13.27
C SER A 28 -4.05 5.87 14.78
N THR A 29 -2.86 6.34 15.15
CA THR A 29 -2.38 6.36 16.54
C THR A 29 -3.40 6.99 17.48
N ASP A 30 -4.07 8.06 17.05
CA ASP A 30 -5.07 8.79 17.84
C ASP A 30 -6.31 7.95 18.13
N ALA A 31 -6.80 7.20 17.14
CA ALA A 31 -7.96 6.34 17.31
C ALA A 31 -7.65 5.15 18.22
N ALA A 32 -6.44 4.60 18.15
CA ALA A 32 -6.01 3.53 19.05
C ALA A 32 -5.95 4.02 20.51
N LEU A 33 -5.33 5.18 20.74
CA LEU A 33 -5.24 5.81 22.05
C LEU A 33 -6.62 6.11 22.64
N GLY A 34 -7.54 6.66 21.85
CA GLY A 34 -8.91 6.94 22.30
C GLY A 34 -9.64 5.70 22.81
N TRP A 35 -9.50 4.56 22.11
CA TRP A 35 -10.10 3.30 22.55
C TRP A 35 -9.43 2.72 23.79
N LEU A 36 -8.11 2.83 23.92
CA LEU A 36 -7.40 2.38 25.12
C LEU A 36 -7.82 3.19 26.35
N VAL A 37 -7.84 4.52 26.26
CA VAL A 37 -8.28 5.40 27.35
C VAL A 37 -9.73 5.09 27.73
N PHE A 38 -10.62 4.95 26.75
CA PHE A 38 -12.02 4.61 27.01
C PHE A 38 -12.20 3.23 27.65
N LEU A 39 -11.35 2.26 27.26
CA LEU A 39 -11.35 0.91 27.82
C LEU A 39 -11.10 0.92 29.34
N PHE A 40 -10.10 1.69 29.78
CA PHE A 40 -9.74 1.81 31.19
C PHE A 40 -10.65 2.75 31.98
N ALA A 41 -11.20 3.79 31.34
CA ALA A 41 -12.07 4.77 31.99
C ALA A 41 -13.45 4.22 32.35
N VAL A 42 -14.04 3.38 31.48
CA VAL A 42 -15.39 2.82 31.69
C VAL A 42 -15.39 1.30 31.47
N PRO A 43 -15.04 0.51 32.50
CA PRO A 43 -15.11 -0.95 32.47
C PRO A 43 -16.48 -1.47 32.03
N TYR A 44 -16.50 -2.65 31.40
CA TYR A 44 -17.67 -3.34 30.83
C TYR A 44 -18.35 -2.63 29.65
N LEU A 45 -18.73 -1.36 29.81
CA LEU A 45 -19.39 -0.58 28.76
C LEU A 45 -18.46 -0.38 27.56
N SER A 46 -17.18 -0.07 27.82
CA SER A 46 -16.17 0.07 26.77
C SER A 46 -15.98 -1.20 25.96
N THR A 47 -15.96 -2.36 26.61
CA THR A 47 -15.80 -3.66 25.94
C THR A 47 -17.00 -3.98 25.05
N LEU A 48 -18.22 -3.66 25.50
CA LEU A 48 -19.44 -3.83 24.72
C LEU A 48 -19.47 -2.89 23.51
N LEU A 49 -19.18 -1.60 23.70
CA LEU A 49 -19.12 -0.62 22.61
C LEU A 49 -18.00 -0.94 21.61
N TYR A 50 -16.87 -1.44 22.09
CA TYR A 50 -15.76 -1.84 21.23
C TYR A 50 -16.17 -3.01 20.32
N LEU A 51 -16.88 -4.00 20.84
CA LEU A 51 -17.39 -5.11 20.04
C LEU A 51 -18.43 -4.66 19.01
N LEU A 52 -19.27 -3.69 19.35
CA LEU A 52 -20.33 -3.19 18.45
C LEU A 52 -19.80 -2.27 17.34
N ILE A 53 -18.90 -1.34 17.67
CA ILE A 53 -18.50 -0.21 16.80
C ILE A 53 -16.98 -0.15 16.63
N GLY A 54 -16.24 -0.55 17.66
CA GLY A 54 -14.78 -0.51 17.71
C GLY A 54 -14.10 -1.62 16.90
N GLU A 55 -14.83 -2.55 16.29
CA GLU A 55 -14.23 -3.51 15.35
C GLU A 55 -13.88 -2.80 14.04
N PRO A 56 -12.60 -2.74 13.65
CA PRO A 56 -12.21 -2.28 12.33
C PRO A 56 -12.72 -3.32 11.35
N LYS A 57 -13.89 -3.07 10.77
CA LYS A 57 -14.33 -3.77 9.57
C LYS A 57 -13.25 -3.47 8.53
N LEU A 58 -12.32 -4.41 8.32
CA LEU A 58 -11.45 -4.43 7.14
C LEU A 58 -12.41 -4.26 5.98
N GLY A 59 -12.49 -3.03 5.47
CA GLY A 59 -13.68 -2.62 4.74
C GLY A 59 -13.87 -3.58 3.59
N ASN A 60 -15.00 -4.29 3.54
CA ASN A 60 -15.30 -5.21 2.44
C ASN A 60 -15.08 -4.53 1.08
N ARG A 61 -15.26 -3.20 1.03
CA ARG A 61 -14.91 -2.32 -0.10
C ARG A 61 -13.43 -2.35 -0.49
N ARG A 62 -12.49 -2.32 0.47
CA ARG A 62 -11.04 -2.44 0.21
C ARG A 62 -10.69 -3.84 -0.27
N MET A 63 -11.21 -4.89 0.37
CA MET A 63 -10.97 -6.26 -0.09
C MET A 63 -11.51 -6.48 -1.50
N LYS A 64 -12.73 -5.99 -1.78
CA LYS A 64 -13.33 -6.04 -3.11
C LYS A 64 -12.49 -5.27 -4.14
N ARG A 65 -12.06 -4.04 -3.84
CA ARG A 65 -11.18 -3.26 -4.73
C ARG A 65 -9.84 -3.96 -4.99
N MET A 66 -9.25 -4.58 -3.98
CA MET A 66 -8.01 -5.35 -4.17
C MET A 66 -8.25 -6.57 -5.06
N ALA A 67 -9.37 -7.28 -4.88
CA ALA A 67 -9.74 -8.38 -5.75
C ALA A 67 -9.99 -7.92 -7.20
N GLU A 68 -10.66 -6.78 -7.41
CA GLU A 68 -10.88 -6.17 -8.73
C GLU A 68 -9.55 -5.79 -9.41
N ILE A 69 -8.62 -5.18 -8.66
CA ILE A 69 -7.29 -4.83 -9.17
C ILE A 69 -6.48 -6.08 -9.52
N ASN A 70 -6.47 -7.10 -8.67
CA ASN A 70 -5.76 -8.34 -8.94
C ASN A 70 -6.32 -9.04 -10.19
N ALA A 71 -7.64 -9.13 -10.32
CA ALA A 71 -8.28 -9.69 -11.51
C ALA A 71 -7.90 -8.93 -12.80
N PHE A 72 -7.83 -7.60 -12.74
CA PHE A 72 -7.36 -6.79 -13.86
C PHE A 72 -5.91 -7.10 -14.23
N TYR A 73 -5.01 -7.25 -13.25
CA TYR A 73 -3.60 -7.59 -13.52
C TYR A 73 -3.43 -9.03 -14.03
N ASP A 74 -4.22 -9.98 -13.52
CA ASP A 74 -4.22 -11.37 -13.99
C ASP A 74 -4.68 -11.44 -15.46
N GLU A 75 -5.70 -10.69 -15.84
CA GLU A 75 -6.14 -10.58 -17.24
C GLU A 75 -5.08 -9.89 -18.11
N PHE A 76 -4.53 -8.78 -17.63
CA PHE A 76 -3.50 -8.01 -18.33
C PHE A 76 -2.24 -8.83 -18.63
N THR A 77 -1.78 -9.62 -17.65
CA THR A 77 -0.59 -10.49 -17.79
C THR A 77 -0.82 -11.64 -18.76
N GLN A 78 -2.05 -12.15 -18.89
CA GLN A 78 -2.39 -13.18 -19.88
C GLN A 78 -2.40 -12.63 -21.31
N HIS A 79 -2.87 -11.39 -21.50
CA HIS A 79 -3.02 -10.79 -22.82
C HIS A 79 -1.73 -10.14 -23.34
N ILE A 80 -0.90 -9.65 -22.43
CA ILE A 80 0.40 -9.12 -22.78
C ILE A 80 1.41 -10.25 -22.70
N LYS A 81 1.76 -10.79 -23.87
CA LYS A 81 3.07 -11.43 -24.03
C LYS A 81 4.10 -10.34 -23.83
N MET A 82 4.48 -10.11 -22.57
CA MET A 82 5.67 -9.33 -22.27
C MET A 82 6.77 -9.95 -23.12
N PRO A 83 7.55 -9.15 -23.85
CA PRO A 83 8.65 -9.69 -24.62
C PRO A 83 9.62 -10.28 -23.60
N VAL A 84 9.45 -11.57 -23.28
CA VAL A 84 10.47 -12.42 -22.69
C VAL A 84 11.51 -12.53 -23.79
N LYS A 85 12.29 -11.46 -23.96
CA LYS A 85 13.45 -11.48 -24.82
C LYS A 85 14.46 -12.35 -24.10
N SER A 86 14.50 -13.60 -24.57
CA SER A 86 15.48 -14.63 -24.28
C SER A 86 15.69 -14.96 -22.79
N ASP A 87 15.56 -16.23 -22.46
CA ASP A 87 16.06 -16.82 -21.20
C ASP A 87 17.50 -16.35 -20.84
N SER A 88 18.30 -15.88 -21.81
CA SER A 88 19.64 -15.33 -21.58
C SER A 88 19.68 -14.06 -20.73
N ASP A 89 18.68 -13.17 -20.82
CA ASP A 89 18.76 -11.85 -20.19
C ASP A 89 18.34 -11.89 -18.73
N VAL A 90 17.36 -12.73 -18.40
CA VAL A 90 16.96 -13.05 -17.02
C VAL A 90 18.03 -13.89 -16.31
N LYS A 91 18.80 -14.71 -17.05
CA LYS A 91 19.95 -15.46 -16.51
C LYS A 91 21.13 -14.58 -16.10
N ASN A 92 21.18 -13.32 -16.56
CA ASN A 92 22.26 -12.38 -16.25
C ASN A 92 21.98 -11.49 -15.02
N ILE A 93 20.94 -11.79 -14.25
CA ILE A 93 20.67 -11.07 -13.00
C ILE A 93 21.79 -11.38 -12.00
N PRO A 94 22.50 -10.35 -11.48
CA PRO A 94 23.51 -10.55 -10.46
C PRO A 94 22.93 -11.30 -9.24
N GLU A 95 23.69 -12.24 -8.68
CA GLU A 95 23.23 -13.14 -7.60
C GLU A 95 22.53 -12.39 -6.45
N ARG A 96 23.08 -11.24 -6.04
CA ARG A 96 22.53 -10.38 -4.99
C ARG A 96 21.09 -9.88 -5.25
N PHE A 97 20.62 -9.90 -6.50
CA PHE A 97 19.30 -9.42 -6.90
C PHE A 97 18.32 -10.54 -7.27
N GLN A 98 18.76 -11.80 -7.33
CA GLN A 98 17.90 -12.93 -7.72
C GLN A 98 16.73 -13.13 -6.73
N GLN A 99 16.99 -13.02 -5.42
CA GLN A 99 15.96 -13.15 -4.40
C GLN A 99 14.91 -12.02 -4.49
N ILE A 100 15.36 -10.79 -4.77
CA ILE A 100 14.47 -9.64 -4.95
C ILE A 100 13.64 -9.82 -6.23
N SER A 101 14.26 -10.29 -7.32
CA SER A 101 13.57 -10.64 -8.56
C SER A 101 12.44 -11.62 -8.31
N LEU A 102 12.73 -12.76 -7.69
CA LEU A 102 11.72 -13.80 -7.40
C LEU A 102 10.59 -13.25 -6.53
N LEU A 103 10.93 -12.48 -5.49
CA LEU A 103 9.94 -11.88 -4.59
C LEU A 103 9.03 -10.87 -5.32
N VAL A 104 9.59 -10.02 -6.18
CA VAL A 104 8.81 -9.03 -6.93
C VAL A 104 7.92 -9.72 -7.96
N THR A 105 8.44 -10.69 -8.72
CA THR A 105 7.65 -11.43 -9.71
C THR A 105 6.52 -12.21 -9.05
N HIS A 106 6.79 -12.94 -7.96
CA HIS A 106 5.75 -13.68 -7.24
C HIS A 106 4.66 -12.78 -6.64
N ARG A 107 5.01 -11.56 -6.21
CA ARG A 107 4.06 -10.64 -5.58
C ARG A 107 3.27 -9.79 -6.57
N SER A 108 3.88 -9.44 -7.69
CA SER A 108 3.27 -8.57 -8.71
C SER A 108 2.62 -9.34 -9.85
N GLY A 109 2.97 -10.61 -10.05
CA GLY A 109 2.57 -11.39 -11.22
C GLY A 109 3.27 -10.95 -12.52
N LEU A 110 4.20 -9.99 -12.44
CA LEU A 110 4.89 -9.42 -13.60
C LEU A 110 6.32 -9.95 -13.69
N ASP A 111 6.65 -10.47 -14.88
CA ASP A 111 8.01 -10.87 -15.22
C ASP A 111 8.94 -9.66 -15.35
N LEU A 112 10.24 -9.90 -15.18
CA LEU A 112 11.25 -8.87 -15.35
C LEU A 112 11.42 -8.48 -16.82
N ALA A 113 11.44 -7.18 -17.07
CA ALA A 113 11.80 -6.61 -18.37
C ALA A 113 13.31 -6.33 -18.44
N ALA A 114 13.93 -6.69 -19.57
CA ALA A 114 15.33 -6.40 -19.89
C ALA A 114 15.46 -5.29 -20.96
N GLY A 115 16.66 -4.73 -21.09
CA GLY A 115 16.97 -3.70 -22.09
C GLY A 115 16.50 -2.28 -21.74
N ASN A 116 16.11 -2.05 -20.49
CA ASN A 116 15.77 -0.71 -20.02
C ASN A 116 17.03 0.15 -19.89
N SER A 117 16.98 1.38 -20.42
CA SER A 117 17.96 2.42 -20.13
C SER A 117 17.48 3.21 -18.93
N VAL A 118 18.33 3.34 -17.91
CA VAL A 118 18.01 4.08 -16.68
C VAL A 118 18.99 5.23 -16.54
N LYS A 119 18.45 6.45 -16.41
CA LYS A 119 19.21 7.66 -16.11
C LYS A 119 18.71 8.20 -14.78
N LEU A 120 19.62 8.30 -13.80
CA LEU A 120 19.29 8.93 -12.52
C LEU A 120 19.43 10.44 -12.64
N LEU A 121 18.35 11.17 -12.38
CA LEU A 121 18.34 12.62 -12.28
C LEU A 121 18.27 12.99 -10.79
N SER A 122 19.27 13.73 -10.31
CA SER A 122 19.39 14.12 -8.90
C SER A 122 18.93 15.54 -8.61
N ASP A 123 18.55 16.28 -9.65
CA ASP A 123 18.22 17.69 -9.60
C ASP A 123 16.80 17.94 -10.12
N SER A 124 16.02 18.72 -9.38
CA SER A 124 14.61 18.96 -9.69
C SER A 124 14.44 19.70 -11.02
N ASP A 125 15.37 20.60 -11.33
CA ASP A 125 15.35 21.38 -12.56
C ASP A 125 15.58 20.48 -13.78
N ALA A 126 16.56 19.58 -13.70
CA ALA A 126 16.79 18.56 -14.72
C ALA A 126 15.61 17.59 -14.88
N ILE A 127 14.93 17.21 -13.78
CA ILE A 127 13.75 16.34 -13.82
C ILE A 127 12.60 17.01 -14.57
N LEU A 128 12.27 18.26 -14.22
CA LEU A 128 11.16 19.00 -14.85
C LEU A 128 11.43 19.27 -16.33
N SER A 129 12.66 19.64 -16.68
CA SER A 129 13.04 19.84 -18.08
C SER A 129 12.99 18.54 -18.90
N GLN A 130 13.48 17.42 -18.35
CA GLN A 130 13.40 16.13 -19.05
C GLN A 130 11.94 15.70 -19.24
N LEU A 131 11.09 15.92 -18.22
CA LEU A 131 9.69 15.54 -18.28
C LEU A 131 8.91 16.34 -19.33
N ALA A 132 9.14 17.65 -19.42
CA ALA A 132 8.55 18.48 -20.49
C ALA A 132 9.02 18.04 -21.90
N GLU A 133 10.31 17.72 -22.04
CA GLU A 133 10.86 17.21 -23.31
C GLU A 133 10.25 15.86 -23.70
N ASP A 134 10.06 14.96 -22.74
CA ASP A 134 9.47 13.64 -22.96
C ASP A 134 7.99 13.75 -23.35
N ILE A 135 7.25 14.71 -22.76
CA ILE A 135 5.87 15.03 -23.15
C ILE A 135 5.83 15.54 -24.58
N ALA A 136 6.65 16.53 -24.93
CA ALA A 136 6.70 17.10 -26.27
C ALA A 136 7.07 16.07 -27.36
N LYS A 137 7.86 15.05 -27.01
CA LYS A 137 8.25 13.95 -27.92
C LYS A 137 7.26 12.78 -27.94
N ALA A 138 6.28 12.75 -27.04
CA ALA A 138 5.35 11.63 -26.93
C ALA A 138 4.47 11.53 -28.18
N LYS A 139 4.35 10.31 -28.73
CA LYS A 139 3.61 10.06 -29.99
C LYS A 139 2.20 9.50 -29.81
N LYS A 140 1.88 8.98 -28.63
CA LYS A 140 0.63 8.24 -28.38
C LYS A 140 -0.10 8.75 -27.16
N THR A 141 0.49 8.54 -25.99
CA THR A 141 -0.18 8.81 -24.72
C THR A 141 0.86 9.11 -23.66
N VAL A 142 0.58 10.11 -22.83
CA VAL A 142 1.32 10.43 -21.62
C VAL A 142 0.38 10.19 -20.44
N LEU A 143 0.81 9.39 -19.47
CA LEU A 143 0.09 9.17 -18.21
C LEU A 143 0.96 9.70 -17.08
N LEU A 144 0.47 10.70 -16.37
CA LEU A 144 1.15 11.32 -15.23
C LEU A 144 0.33 11.08 -13.96
N MET A 145 1.01 10.78 -12.86
CA MET A 145 0.39 10.58 -11.55
C MET A 145 1.20 11.30 -10.48
N PHE A 146 0.57 12.28 -9.82
CA PHE A 146 1.18 13.09 -8.77
C PHE A 146 0.32 13.05 -7.51
N TYR A 147 0.95 13.17 -6.34
CA TYR A 147 0.23 13.32 -5.08
C TYR A 147 -0.38 14.73 -4.95
N ILE A 148 0.41 15.76 -5.30
CA ILE A 148 0.02 17.17 -5.35
C ILE A 148 0.63 17.76 -6.62
N LEU A 149 -0.16 18.54 -7.34
CA LEU A 149 0.26 19.26 -8.54
C LEU A 149 -0.21 20.72 -8.41
N GLU A 150 0.74 21.64 -8.40
CA GLU A 150 0.45 23.07 -8.41
C GLU A 150 1.13 23.69 -9.64
N GLY A 151 0.33 24.25 -10.54
CA GLY A 151 0.79 24.86 -11.79
C GLY A 151 1.41 26.23 -11.55
N LYS A 152 2.52 26.28 -10.83
CA LYS A 152 3.29 27.51 -10.59
C LYS A 152 4.77 27.27 -10.80
N GLY A 153 5.49 28.33 -11.17
CA GLY A 153 6.92 28.28 -11.38
C GLY A 153 7.28 27.29 -12.49
N ARG A 154 8.31 26.47 -12.27
CA ARG A 154 8.81 25.56 -13.32
C ARG A 154 7.88 24.42 -13.71
N VAL A 155 6.87 24.12 -12.89
CA VAL A 155 5.84 23.10 -13.21
C VAL A 155 4.97 23.55 -14.38
N GLU A 156 4.80 24.86 -14.58
CA GLU A 156 3.99 25.42 -15.68
C GLU A 156 4.49 24.94 -17.04
N GLN A 157 5.82 24.88 -17.24
CA GLN A 157 6.44 24.35 -18.46
C GLN A 157 6.09 22.88 -18.74
N VAL A 158 5.88 22.08 -17.70
CA VAL A 158 5.47 20.68 -17.84
C VAL A 158 3.99 20.58 -18.22
N LEU A 159 3.15 21.48 -17.71
CA LEU A 159 1.71 21.48 -17.98
C LEU A 159 1.37 22.04 -19.36
N GLU A 160 2.24 22.87 -19.91
CA GLU A 160 2.09 23.49 -21.24
C GLU A 160 2.79 22.71 -22.37
N ALA A 161 3.58 21.69 -22.05
CA ALA A 161 4.28 20.82 -23.01
C ALA A 161 3.33 19.85 -23.72
#